data_AF-A0A4D4K3Z1-F1
#
_entry.id   AF-A0A4D4K3Z1-F1
#
_cell.length_a   1.000
_cell.length_b   1.000
_cell.length_c   1.000
_cell.angle_alpha   90.00
_cell.angle_beta   90.00
_cell.angle_gamma   90.00
#
_symmetry.space_group_name_H-M   'P 1'
#
loop_
_entity.id
_entity.type
_entity.pdbx_description
1 polymer ?
#
loop_
_entity_poly.entity_id
_entity_poly.type
_entity_poly.pdbx_seq_one_letter_code
_entity_poly.pdbx_strand_id
1 'polypeptide(L)'
;MLKTAVQEQLLPGDTLQAKWDVAQAAGYDAIELRAKGDFHFASRLDELQQARKDGVVMPTVCVDMLHFLGAFDEDLRRDAVAQMKSQLTVIAEIGGLGAQTPASYGMFSRRLPPSSPRAPRRRTARSCWPALPNSASTRARRASRSSWSRSTGTRTTWSTGWNRPPT
;
A
#
# COMPACT_ATOMS: atom_id res chain seq x y z
N MET A 1 14.72 28.77 8.27
CA MET A 1 13.34 29.19 7.93
C MET A 1 12.53 27.93 7.63
N LEU A 2 11.29 27.84 8.12
CA LEU A 2 10.41 26.68 7.87
C LEU A 2 9.90 26.75 6.42
N LYS A 3 9.99 25.65 5.66
CA LYS A 3 9.36 25.53 4.34
C LYS A 3 7.99 24.88 4.47
N THR A 4 7.00 25.43 3.78
CA THR A 4 5.61 24.97 3.83
C THR A 4 5.12 24.58 2.44
N ALA A 5 4.26 23.58 2.38
CA ALA A 5 3.59 23.15 1.15
C ALA A 5 2.08 23.08 1.39
N VAL A 6 1.32 23.22 0.31
CA VAL A 6 -0.15 23.12 0.31
C VAL A 6 -0.59 22.01 -0.62
N GLN A 7 -1.62 21.26 -0.24
CA GLN A 7 -2.13 20.17 -1.07
C GLN A 7 -2.86 20.70 -2.31
N GLU A 8 -2.60 20.08 -3.45
CA GLU A 8 -3.01 20.52 -4.79
C GLU A 8 -4.52 20.79 -4.92
N GLN A 9 -5.38 20.00 -4.25
CA GLN A 9 -6.83 20.13 -4.32
C GLN A 9 -7.40 21.31 -3.52
N LEU A 10 -6.60 21.93 -2.66
CA LEU A 10 -7.00 23.10 -1.86
C LEU A 10 -6.76 24.41 -2.63
N LEU A 11 -6.01 24.36 -3.72
CA LEU A 11 -5.69 25.51 -4.55
C LEU A 11 -6.72 25.66 -5.68
N PRO A 12 -7.34 26.83 -5.87
CA PRO A 12 -8.17 27.12 -7.04
C PRO A 12 -7.29 27.21 -8.30
N GLY A 13 -7.89 26.92 -9.46
CA GLY A 13 -7.25 27.00 -10.76
C GLY A 13 -7.30 25.69 -11.53
N ASP A 14 -7.33 25.81 -12.86
CA ASP A 14 -7.47 24.66 -13.77
C ASP A 14 -6.13 24.05 -14.18
N THR A 15 -5.01 24.76 -13.96
CA THR A 15 -3.64 24.32 -14.27
C THR A 15 -2.74 24.40 -13.05
N LEU A 16 -1.64 23.63 -13.05
CA LEU A 16 -0.65 23.68 -11.96
C LEU A 16 0.04 25.04 -11.86
N GLN A 17 0.20 25.75 -12.98
CA GLN A 17 0.76 27.10 -13.04
C GLN A 17 -0.16 28.10 -12.35
N ALA A 18 -1.47 28.09 -12.67
CA ALA A 18 -2.45 28.95 -12.00
C ALA A 18 -2.53 28.66 -10.50
N LYS A 19 -2.50 27.37 -10.12
CA LYS A 19 -2.43 26.95 -8.71
C LYS A 19 -1.14 27.43 -8.04
N TRP A 20 -0.02 27.43 -8.75
CA TRP A 20 1.28 27.89 -8.25
C TRP A 20 1.30 29.38 -7.97
N ASP A 21 0.69 30.19 -8.84
CA ASP A 21 0.53 31.63 -8.59
C ASP A 21 -0.24 31.88 -7.28
N VAL A 22 -1.32 31.12 -7.05
CA VAL A 22 -2.11 31.22 -5.81
C VAL A 22 -1.29 30.74 -4.60
N ALA A 23 -0.54 29.65 -4.73
CA ALA A 23 0.29 29.13 -3.65
C ALA A 23 1.36 30.15 -3.22
N GLN A 24 2.04 30.77 -4.19
CA GLN A 24 3.04 31.81 -3.93
C GLN A 24 2.40 33.06 -3.30
N ALA A 25 1.25 33.51 -3.82
CA ALA A 25 0.53 34.65 -3.24
C ALA A 25 0.09 34.40 -1.79
N ALA A 26 -0.21 33.15 -1.43
CA ALA A 26 -0.54 32.73 -0.08
C ALA A 26 0.70 32.48 0.82
N GLY A 27 1.92 32.55 0.28
CA GLY A 27 3.17 32.38 1.02
C GLY A 27 3.63 30.93 1.18
N TYR A 28 3.10 29.99 0.38
CA TYR A 28 3.60 28.61 0.35
C TYR A 28 4.84 28.49 -0.53
N ASP A 29 5.75 27.59 -0.14
CA ASP A 29 6.99 27.34 -0.87
C ASP A 29 6.85 26.23 -1.93
N ALA A 30 5.73 25.50 -1.92
CA ALA A 30 5.54 24.30 -2.74
C ALA A 30 4.08 23.83 -2.82
N ILE A 31 3.79 23.00 -3.82
CA ILE A 31 2.55 22.22 -3.95
C ILE A 31 2.82 20.75 -3.62
N GLU A 32 2.05 20.17 -2.70
CA GLU A 32 1.97 18.72 -2.53
C GLU A 32 0.91 18.16 -3.49
N LEU A 33 1.35 17.41 -4.49
CA LEU A 33 0.50 16.88 -5.55
C LEU A 33 -0.54 15.89 -5.04
N ARG A 34 -1.64 15.73 -5.76
CA ARG A 34 -2.65 14.71 -5.50
C ARG A 34 -2.43 13.48 -6.37
N ALA A 35 -1.98 12.37 -5.77
CA ALA A 35 -1.90 11.08 -6.44
C ALA A 35 -3.22 10.31 -6.34
N LYS A 36 -4.18 10.68 -7.19
CA LYS A 36 -5.40 9.88 -7.35
C LYS A 36 -5.04 8.46 -7.85
N GLY A 37 -5.72 7.46 -7.31
CA GLY A 37 -5.60 6.05 -7.69
C GLY A 37 -5.99 5.75 -9.14
N ASP A 38 -6.12 4.46 -9.45
CA ASP A 38 -6.41 3.96 -10.81
C ASP A 38 -5.38 4.43 -11.85
N PHE A 39 -4.12 4.59 -11.43
CA PHE A 39 -3.02 5.11 -12.25
C PHE A 39 -3.25 6.52 -12.84
N HIS A 40 -4.23 7.27 -12.33
CA HIS A 40 -4.51 8.63 -12.79
C HIS A 40 -3.33 9.58 -12.58
N PHE A 41 -2.54 9.38 -11.52
CA PHE A 41 -1.34 10.19 -11.34
C PHE A 41 -0.31 9.97 -12.46
N ALA A 42 -0.18 8.73 -12.96
CA ALA A 42 0.71 8.41 -14.07
C ALA A 42 0.22 8.98 -15.40
N SER A 43 -1.10 9.03 -15.63
CA SER A 43 -1.64 9.66 -16.85
C SER A 43 -1.40 11.17 -16.92
N ARG A 44 -0.97 11.81 -15.82
CA ARG A 44 -0.62 13.24 -15.77
C ARG A 44 0.85 13.52 -16.01
N LEU A 45 1.69 12.52 -16.31
CA LEU A 45 3.14 12.71 -16.35
C LEU A 45 3.57 13.88 -17.25
N ASP A 46 3.01 14.00 -18.44
CA ASP A 46 3.35 15.10 -19.37
C ASP A 46 2.98 16.48 -18.82
N GLU A 47 1.80 16.62 -18.22
CA GLU A 47 1.36 17.84 -17.52
C GLU A 47 2.32 18.21 -16.39
N LEU A 48 2.70 17.22 -15.57
CA LEU A 48 3.59 17.41 -14.42
C LEU A 48 5.01 17.79 -14.86
N GLN A 49 5.52 17.17 -15.92
CA GLN A 49 6.81 17.53 -16.50
C GLN A 49 6.80 18.94 -17.06
N GLN A 50 5.72 19.37 -17.71
CA GLN A 50 5.58 20.73 -18.21
C GLN A 50 5.52 21.74 -17.06
N ALA A 51 4.70 21.49 -16.04
CA ALA A 51 4.63 22.33 -14.84
C ALA A 51 6.00 22.47 -14.15
N ARG A 52 6.78 21.40 -14.06
CA ARG A 52 8.16 21.45 -13.55
C ARG A 52 9.05 22.35 -14.41
N LYS A 53 8.99 22.23 -15.74
CA LYS A 53 9.78 23.08 -16.66
C LYS A 53 9.42 24.56 -16.52
N ASP A 54 8.14 24.84 -16.26
CA ASP A 54 7.62 26.19 -16.06
C ASP A 54 7.92 26.74 -14.64
N GLY A 55 8.57 25.96 -13.78
CA GLY A 55 9.05 26.41 -12.47
C GLY A 55 8.12 26.11 -11.30
N VAL A 56 7.07 25.31 -11.48
CA VAL A 56 6.20 24.88 -10.38
C VAL A 56 6.95 23.94 -9.44
N VAL A 57 6.96 24.26 -8.14
CA VAL A 57 7.69 23.50 -7.12
C VAL A 57 6.79 22.41 -6.53
N MET A 58 7.07 21.13 -6.86
CA MET A 58 6.23 19.97 -6.51
C MET A 58 7.03 18.86 -5.81
N PRO A 59 7.46 19.05 -4.54
CA PRO A 59 8.42 18.18 -3.89
C PRO A 59 7.79 16.88 -3.38
N THR A 60 6.49 16.82 -3.13
CA THR A 60 5.83 15.63 -2.56
C THR A 60 4.49 15.38 -3.24
N VAL A 61 4.00 14.16 -3.05
CA VAL A 61 2.65 13.76 -3.47
C VAL A 61 1.93 13.10 -2.31
N CYS A 62 0.65 13.44 -2.12
CA CYS A 62 -0.23 12.77 -1.17
C CYS A 62 -1.05 11.70 -1.89
N VAL A 63 -1.05 10.48 -1.36
CA VAL A 63 -1.80 9.36 -1.92
C VAL A 63 -3.29 9.56 -1.67
N ASP A 64 -4.07 9.58 -2.76
CA ASP A 64 -5.53 9.69 -2.72
C ASP A 64 -6.19 8.49 -3.39
N MET A 65 -6.42 7.47 -2.58
CA MET A 65 -7.00 6.18 -3.00
C MET A 65 -7.96 5.67 -1.93
N LEU A 66 -8.87 4.77 -2.33
CA LEU A 66 -9.85 4.16 -1.41
C LEU A 66 -9.25 3.02 -0.57
N HIS A 67 -8.03 2.59 -0.87
CA HIS A 67 -7.32 1.52 -0.17
C HIS A 67 -5.82 1.81 -0.13
N PHE A 68 -5.16 1.23 0.88
CA PHE A 68 -3.75 1.48 1.19
C PHE A 68 -3.03 0.17 1.53
N LEU A 69 -1.72 0.27 1.76
CA LEU A 69 -0.85 -0.88 2.06
C LEU A 69 -1.33 -1.73 3.25
N GLY A 70 -2.01 -1.11 4.23
CA GLY A 70 -2.57 -1.78 5.41
C GLY A 70 -3.96 -2.40 5.21
N ALA A 71 -4.50 -2.43 3.99
CA ALA A 71 -5.82 -3.02 3.73
C ALA A 71 -5.93 -4.46 4.27
N PHE A 72 -7.08 -4.84 4.85
CA PHE A 72 -7.28 -6.23 5.31
C PHE A 72 -7.46 -7.20 4.14
N ASP A 73 -8.10 -6.75 3.06
CA ASP A 73 -8.26 -7.50 1.83
C ASP A 73 -6.91 -7.61 1.09
N GLU A 74 -6.56 -8.83 0.67
CA GLU A 74 -5.27 -9.09 0.04
C GLU A 74 -5.18 -8.51 -1.37
N ASP A 75 -6.27 -8.54 -2.13
CA ASP A 75 -6.30 -8.05 -3.50
C ASP A 75 -6.14 -6.53 -3.50
N LEU A 76 -6.79 -5.83 -2.56
CA LEU A 76 -6.61 -4.40 -2.34
C LEU A 76 -5.19 -4.06 -1.88
N ARG A 77 -4.54 -4.87 -1.04
CA ARG A 77 -3.12 -4.64 -0.71
C ARG A 77 -2.22 -4.78 -1.93
N ARG A 78 -2.46 -5.79 -2.77
CA ARG A 78 -1.64 -6.00 -3.98
C ARG A 78 -1.83 -4.84 -4.96
N ASP A 79 -3.05 -4.34 -5.11
CA ASP A 79 -3.30 -3.14 -5.92
C ASP A 79 -2.62 -1.90 -5.32
N ALA A 80 -2.72 -1.66 -4.01
CA ALA A 80 -2.03 -0.54 -3.34
C ALA A 80 -0.51 -0.56 -3.60
N VAL A 81 0.12 -1.73 -3.62
CA VAL A 81 1.54 -1.86 -3.96
C VAL A 81 1.81 -1.46 -5.41
N ALA A 82 0.95 -1.85 -6.36
CA ALA A 82 1.10 -1.48 -7.77
C ALA A 82 0.94 0.04 -7.96
N GLN A 83 -0.07 0.64 -7.32
CA GLN A 83 -0.30 2.08 -7.33
C GLN A 83 0.88 2.85 -6.72
N MET A 84 1.36 2.42 -5.54
CA MET A 84 2.52 3.06 -4.88
C MET A 84 3.77 3.03 -5.75
N LYS A 85 4.05 1.91 -6.43
CA LYS A 85 5.18 1.83 -7.36
C LYS A 85 5.03 2.85 -8.49
N SER A 86 3.86 2.92 -9.11
CA SER A 86 3.58 3.89 -10.17
C SER A 86 3.74 5.33 -9.68
N GLN A 87 3.22 5.66 -8.50
CA GLN A 87 3.32 7.01 -7.93
C GLN A 87 4.76 7.39 -7.59
N LEU A 88 5.54 6.46 -7.05
CA LEU A 88 6.97 6.64 -6.79
C LEU A 88 7.78 6.82 -8.07
N THR A 89 7.43 6.12 -9.16
CA THR A 89 8.04 6.34 -10.46
C THR A 89 7.74 7.75 -10.97
N VAL A 90 6.49 8.18 -10.97
CA VAL A 90 6.10 9.50 -11.49
C VAL A 90 6.74 10.64 -10.69
N ILE A 91 6.72 10.57 -9.34
CA ILE A 91 7.33 11.62 -8.52
C ILE A 91 8.85 11.68 -8.73
N ALA A 92 9.51 10.54 -8.98
CA ALA A 92 10.93 10.51 -9.32
C ALA A 92 11.22 11.13 -10.70
N GLU A 93 10.40 10.84 -11.71
CA GLU A 93 10.51 11.42 -13.07
C GLU A 93 10.42 12.95 -13.06
N ILE A 94 9.58 13.50 -12.17
CA ILE A 94 9.46 14.95 -12.00
C ILE A 94 10.38 15.49 -10.89
N GLY A 95 11.38 14.72 -10.46
CA GLY A 95 12.42 15.13 -9.51
C GLY A 95 11.90 15.55 -8.13
N GLY A 96 10.80 14.96 -7.67
CA GLY A 96 10.28 15.12 -6.33
C GLY A 96 10.97 14.20 -5.30
N LEU A 97 10.58 14.36 -4.04
CA LEU A 97 11.23 13.74 -2.87
C LEU A 97 10.54 12.45 -2.41
N GLY A 98 9.22 12.32 -2.61
CA GLY A 98 8.51 11.11 -2.22
C GLY A 98 7.00 11.23 -2.17
N ALA A 99 6.37 10.12 -1.79
CA ALA A 99 4.92 9.97 -1.65
C ALA A 99 4.52 9.75 -0.19
N GLN A 100 3.53 10.51 0.28
CA GLN A 100 2.98 10.40 1.62
C GLN A 100 1.73 9.51 1.60
N THR A 101 1.81 8.37 2.29
CA THR A 101 0.69 7.44 2.45
C THR A 101 0.49 7.10 3.93
N PRO A 102 -0.76 7.07 4.43
CA PRO A 102 -1.03 6.39 5.68
C PRO A 102 -0.85 4.88 5.51
N ALA A 103 -0.76 4.15 6.63
CA ALA A 103 -0.94 2.70 6.59
C ALA A 103 -2.36 2.34 6.09
N SER A 104 -3.37 3.08 6.55
CA SER A 104 -4.76 2.98 6.13
C SER A 104 -5.53 4.23 6.56
N TYR A 105 -6.62 4.57 5.89
CA TYR A 105 -7.54 5.65 6.27
C TYR A 105 -8.97 5.11 6.41
N GLY A 106 -9.68 5.49 7.47
CA GLY A 106 -11.09 5.12 7.70
C GLY A 106 -11.37 3.62 7.94
N MET A 107 -10.36 2.75 7.91
CA MET A 107 -10.57 1.29 7.90
C MET A 107 -10.87 0.69 9.28
N PHE A 108 -10.14 1.12 10.33
CA PHE A 108 -10.33 0.60 11.69
C PHE A 108 -9.75 1.56 12.74
N SER A 109 -10.42 1.65 13.88
CA SER A 109 -9.92 2.34 15.08
C SER A 109 -10.31 1.55 16.33
N ARG A 110 -9.35 1.31 17.24
CA ARG A 110 -9.65 0.70 18.55
C ARG A 110 -10.53 1.59 19.44
N ARG A 111 -10.59 2.89 19.11
CA ARG A 111 -11.31 3.92 19.90
C ARG A 111 -12.72 4.18 19.39
N LEU A 112 -13.09 3.64 18.22
CA LEU A 112 -14.42 3.80 17.64
C LEU A 112 -15.06 2.42 17.44
N PRO A 113 -16.37 2.27 17.63
CA PRO A 113 -17.06 1.03 17.31
C PRO A 113 -17.02 0.75 15.80
N PRO A 114 -16.79 -0.50 15.37
CA PRO A 114 -16.43 -1.66 16.19
C PRO A 114 -14.98 -1.57 16.71
N SER A 115 -14.79 -1.76 18.02
CA SER A 115 -13.48 -1.63 18.68
C SER A 115 -12.54 -2.82 18.48
N SER A 116 -13.03 -3.88 17.82
CA SER A 116 -12.23 -5.02 17.35
C SER A 116 -12.32 -5.13 15.82
N PRO A 117 -11.21 -5.51 15.14
CA PRO A 117 -11.24 -5.73 13.70
C PRO A 117 -12.23 -6.84 13.38
N ARG A 118 -13.09 -6.62 12.37
CA ARG A 118 -13.94 -7.70 11.87
C ARG A 118 -13.01 -8.76 11.28
N ALA A 119 -13.19 -10.01 11.70
CA ALA A 119 -12.50 -11.12 11.06
C ALA A 119 -12.80 -11.08 9.54
N PRO A 120 -11.80 -11.21 8.66
CA PRO A 120 -12.07 -11.33 7.24
C PRO A 120 -13.05 -12.48 7.05
N ARG A 121 -14.16 -12.23 6.36
CA ARG A 121 -15.15 -13.27 6.07
C ARG A 121 -14.40 -14.37 5.32
N ARG A 122 -14.15 -15.51 5.98
CA ARG A 122 -13.50 -16.65 5.36
C ARG A 122 -14.26 -16.92 4.06
N ARG A 123 -13.64 -16.67 2.92
CA ARG A 123 -14.12 -17.21 1.65
C ARG A 123 -13.95 -18.72 1.82
N THR A 124 -15.00 -19.43 2.21
CA THR A 124 -14.99 -20.89 2.19
C THR A 124 -14.64 -21.28 0.78
N ALA A 125 -13.44 -21.83 0.58
CA ALA A 125 -12.89 -22.28 -0.70
C ALA A 125 -13.63 -23.53 -1.23
N ARG A 126 -14.97 -23.53 -1.19
CA ARG A 126 -15.83 -24.65 -1.59
C ARG A 126 -16.58 -24.40 -2.90
N SER A 127 -16.47 -23.21 -3.50
CA SER A 127 -17.21 -22.85 -4.72
C SER A 127 -16.36 -22.55 -5.96
N CYS A 128 -15.04 -22.76 -5.92
CA CYS A 128 -14.16 -22.51 -7.09
C CYS A 128 -13.28 -23.72 -7.46
N TRP A 129 -13.82 -24.93 -7.33
CA TRP A 129 -13.33 -26.07 -8.09
C TRP A 129 -14.48 -26.51 -9.00
N PRO A 130 -14.30 -26.59 -10.34
CA PRO A 130 -15.19 -27.42 -11.13
C PRO A 130 -15.04 -28.84 -10.57
N ALA A 131 -16.17 -29.44 -10.20
CA ALA A 131 -16.21 -30.85 -9.86
C ALA A 131 -15.62 -31.65 -11.04
N LEU A 132 -14.39 -32.13 -10.87
CA LEU A 132 -13.87 -33.16 -11.76
C LEU A 132 -14.77 -34.40 -11.60
N PRO A 133 -15.30 -34.97 -12.68
CA PRO A 133 -16.10 -36.19 -12.57
C PRO A 133 -15.22 -37.30 -12.00
N ASN A 134 -15.72 -37.90 -10.93
CA ASN A 134 -15.08 -38.97 -10.18
C ASN A 134 -15.14 -40.25 -11.02
N SER A 135 -14.11 -40.53 -11.80
CA SER A 135 -13.89 -41.85 -12.38
C SER A 135 -12.41 -42.19 -12.38
N ALA A 136 -12.10 -43.34 -11.76
CA ALA A 136 -10.82 -44.04 -11.71
C ALA A 136 -9.80 -43.56 -10.66
N SER A 137 -9.82 -44.21 -9.48
CA SER A 137 -8.59 -44.78 -8.87
C SER A 137 -8.87 -45.56 -7.57
N THR A 138 -9.73 -46.58 -7.62
CA THR A 138 -9.85 -47.58 -6.53
C THR A 138 -8.75 -48.65 -6.59
N ARG A 139 -7.53 -48.33 -7.05
CA ARG A 139 -6.47 -49.33 -7.22
C ARG A 139 -5.04 -48.79 -7.04
N ALA A 140 -4.78 -48.06 -5.95
CA ALA A 140 -3.40 -47.76 -5.54
C ALA A 140 -3.28 -47.38 -4.05
N ARG A 141 -3.84 -48.22 -3.15
CA ARG A 141 -3.49 -48.17 -1.71
C ARG A 141 -3.22 -49.57 -1.19
N ARG A 142 -2.19 -50.21 -1.74
CA ARG A 142 -1.63 -51.45 -1.17
C ARG A 142 -0.17 -51.64 -1.58
N ALA A 143 0.72 -50.71 -1.23
CA ALA A 143 2.16 -50.94 -1.15
C ALA A 143 2.89 -49.69 -0.59
N SER A 144 3.03 -49.61 0.74
CA SER A 144 4.17 -49.00 1.44
C SER A 144 3.90 -48.96 2.94
N ARG A 145 3.78 -50.15 3.55
CA ARG A 145 3.92 -50.35 5.00
C ARG A 145 5.15 -51.22 5.23
N SER A 146 6.31 -50.58 5.32
CA SER A 146 7.58 -51.09 5.84
C SER A 146 8.59 -50.02 5.43
N SER A 147 9.30 -49.31 6.28
CA SER A 147 9.77 -49.51 7.64
C SER A 147 10.23 -48.12 8.11
N TRP A 148 10.24 -47.87 9.41
CA TRP A 148 11.35 -47.21 10.13
C TRP A 148 10.92 -47.06 11.58
N SER A 149 11.57 -47.86 12.42
CA SER A 149 11.45 -47.89 13.86
C SER A 149 12.18 -46.72 14.52
N ARG A 150 11.66 -46.36 15.69
CA ARG A 150 12.08 -45.32 16.64
C ARG A 150 13.59 -45.22 16.89
N SER A 151 14.05 -43.99 17.11
CA SER A 151 15.04 -43.67 18.14
C SER A 151 14.75 -42.31 18.77
N THR A 152 15.15 -42.18 20.03
CA THR A 152 14.74 -41.24 21.08
C THR A 152 15.72 -40.09 21.28
N GLY A 153 15.24 -38.96 21.83
CA GLY A 153 16.04 -37.89 22.46
C GLY A 153 16.51 -36.82 21.47
N THR A 154 16.53 -35.52 21.76
CA THR A 154 16.42 -34.74 22.99
C THR A 154 15.90 -33.34 22.58
N ARG A 155 15.09 -32.73 23.44
CA ARG A 155 14.48 -31.41 23.23
C ARG A 155 15.46 -30.35 23.73
N THR A 156 16.03 -29.55 22.82
CA THR A 156 16.84 -28.36 23.17
C THR A 156 16.00 -27.11 22.97
N THR A 157 15.69 -26.44 24.08
CA THR A 157 15.06 -25.12 24.14
C THR A 157 16.09 -24.04 23.81
N TRP A 158 15.76 -23.15 22.87
CA TRP A 158 16.52 -21.92 22.63
C TRP A 158 15.95 -20.79 23.48
N SER A 159 16.74 -20.28 24.41
CA SER A 159 16.46 -19.06 25.19
C SER A 159 17.07 -17.84 24.50
N THR A 160 16.24 -16.92 24.00
CA THR A 160 16.70 -15.60 23.56
C THR A 160 16.59 -14.62 24.73
N GLY A 161 17.71 -14.33 25.39
CA GLY A 161 17.81 -13.29 26.40
C GLY A 161 17.75 -11.90 25.77
N TRP A 162 16.73 -11.12 26.11
CA TRP A 162 16.65 -9.70 25.82
C TRP A 162 17.13 -8.93 27.05
N ASN A 163 18.31 -8.31 26.95
CA ASN A 163 18.79 -7.36 27.95
C ASN A 163 18.04 -6.03 27.81
N ARG A 164 17.45 -5.55 28.90
CA ARG A 164 16.99 -4.15 29.05
C ARG A 164 18.15 -3.27 29.55
N PRO A 165 18.27 -2.01 29.11
CA PRO A 165 19.21 -1.07 29.73
C PRO A 165 18.64 -0.47 31.02
N PRO A 166 19.50 0.03 31.93
CA PRO A 166 19.08 0.57 33.21
C PRO A 166 18.52 2.00 33.07
N THR A 167 17.74 2.36 34.09
CA THR A 167 16.99 3.61 34.30
C THR A 167 17.87 4.84 34.45
#